data_AF-A0A8J6IZ26-F1
#
_entry.id   AF-A0A8J6IZ26-F1
#
_cell.length_a   1.000
_cell.length_b   1.000
_cell.length_c   1.000
_cell.angle_alpha   90.00
_cell.angle_beta   90.00
_cell.angle_gamma   90.00
#
_symmetry.space_group_name_H-M   'P 1'
#
loop_
_entity.id
_entity.type
_entity.pdbx_description
1 polymer ?
#
loop_
_entity_poly.entity_id
_entity_poly.type
_entity_poly.pdbx_seq_one_letter_code
_entity_poly.pdbx_strand_id
1 'polypeptide(L)' 'MSVEIYICDLKPEVQEQVLSELNLSSDKDGNYDLFPLFVVEKPEP' A
#
# COMPACT_ATOMS: atom_id res chain seq x y z
N MET A 1 -18.10 -5.87 1.46
CA MET A 1 -16.95 -6.07 0.54
C MET A 1 -15.90 -5.06 0.91
N SER A 2 -14.71 -5.47 1.35
CA SER A 2 -13.58 -4.56 1.57
C SER A 2 -12.94 -4.15 0.24
N VAL A 3 -12.32 -2.97 0.22
CA VAL A 3 -11.41 -2.52 -0.83
C VAL A 3 -10.00 -2.62 -0.27
N GLU A 4 -9.15 -3.35 -0.95
CA GLU A 4 -7.73 -3.47 -0.62
C GLU A 4 -6.96 -2.49 -1.51
N ILE A 5 -6.05 -1.73 -0.91
CA ILE A 5 -5.20 -0.76 -1.61
C ILE A 5 -3.77 -1.26 -1.50
N TYR A 6 -3.16 -1.59 -2.64
CA TYR A 6 -1.79 -2.06 -2.75
C TYR A 6 -0.84 -0.90 -3.05
N ILE A 7 0.45 -1.10 -2.81
CA ILE A 7 1.45 -0.08 -3.10
C ILE A 7 1.49 0.28 -4.59
N CYS A 8 1.27 -0.69 -5.47
CA CYS A 8 1.21 -0.48 -6.92
C CYS A 8 0.00 0.34 -7.38
N ASP A 9 -1.05 0.48 -6.56
CA ASP A 9 -2.21 1.32 -6.86
C ASP A 9 -1.92 2.81 -6.62
N LEU A 10 -0.85 3.14 -5.89
CA LEU A 10 -0.45 4.51 -5.61
C LEU A 10 0.32 5.11 -6.78
N LYS A 11 0.37 6.45 -6.86
CA LYS A 11 1.23 7.12 -7.84
C LYS A 11 2.72 6.89 -7.50
N PRO A 12 3.63 6.83 -8.48
CA PRO A 12 5.05 6.56 -8.23
C PRO A 12 5.68 7.45 -7.15
N GLU A 13 5.37 8.75 -7.16
CA GLU A 13 5.87 9.69 -6.16
C GLU A 13 5.38 9.38 -4.73
N VAL A 14 4.19 8.80 -4.60
CA VAL A 14 3.62 8.39 -3.31
C VAL A 14 4.19 7.03 -2.89
N GLN A 15 4.45 6.12 -3.83
CA GLN A 15 5.12 4.85 -3.55
C GLN A 15 6.49 5.08 -2.92
N GLU A 16 7.31 5.96 -3.52
CA GLU A 16 8.63 6.32 -2.99
C GLU A 16 8.54 6.96 -1.60
N GLN A 17 7.55 7.84 -1.38
CA GLN A 17 7.31 8.44 -0.06
C GLN A 17 6.94 7.39 0.98
N VAL A 18 6.02 6.48 0.67
CA VAL A 18 5.61 5.41 1.59
C VAL A 18 6.79 4.50 1.93
N LEU A 19 7.59 4.10 0.95
CA LEU A 19 8.80 3.30 1.19
C LEU A 19 9.82 4.05 2.06
N SER A 20 10.03 5.34 1.80
CA SER A 20 10.93 6.18 2.59
C SER A 20 10.46 6.35 4.05
N GLU A 21 9.17 6.58 4.28
CA GLU A 21 8.59 6.71 5.63
C GLU A 21 8.66 5.39 6.40
N LEU A 22 8.53 4.26 5.70
CA LEU A 22 8.67 2.92 6.27
C LEU A 22 10.14 2.48 6.38
N ASN A 23 11.08 3.31 5.92
CA ASN A 23 12.52 3.04 5.88
C ASN A 23 12.86 1.75 5.10
N LEU A 24 12.12 1.52 4.02
CA LEU A 24 12.27 0.39 3.10
C LEU A 24 12.90 0.86 1.80
N SER A 25 13.77 0.03 1.21
CA SER A 25 14.37 0.31 -0.09
C SER A 25 13.50 -0.18 -1.24
N SER A 26 12.68 -1.20 -0.99
CA SER A 26 11.70 -1.77 -1.92
C SER A 26 10.45 -2.21 -1.19
N ASP A 27 9.33 -2.21 -1.91
CA ASP A 27 8.08 -2.88 -1.56
C ASP A 27 8.25 -4.33 -1.09
N LYS A 28 9.22 -5.06 -1.65
CA LYS A 28 9.56 -6.43 -1.25
C LYS A 28 10.14 -6.54 0.14
N ASP A 29 10.84 -5.52 0.62
CA ASP A 29 11.45 -5.53 1.95
C ASP A 29 10.38 -5.55 3.07
N GLY A 30 9.20 -4.99 2.77
CA GLY A 30 8.03 -4.98 3.66
C GLY A 30 6.93 -5.98 3.27
N ASN A 31 7.13 -6.78 2.21
CA ASN A 31 6.10 -7.61 1.57
C ASN A 31 4.88 -6.81 1.05
N TYR A 32 5.03 -5.52 0.78
CA TYR A 32 3.96 -4.66 0.22
C TYR A 32 3.69 -4.92 -1.26
N ASP A 33 4.52 -5.75 -1.90
CA ASP A 33 4.24 -6.37 -3.20
C ASP A 33 3.16 -7.46 -3.11
N LEU A 34 2.95 -8.04 -1.92
CA LEU A 34 2.01 -9.13 -1.66
C LEU A 34 0.85 -8.73 -0.73
N PHE A 35 1.08 -7.81 0.21
CA PHE A 35 0.09 -7.37 1.19
C PHE A 35 -0.39 -5.94 0.93
N PRO A 36 -1.69 -5.64 1.16
CA PRO A 36 -2.21 -4.30 0.98
C PRO A 36 -1.69 -3.34 2.05
N LEU A 37 -1.50 -2.08 1.66
CA LEU A 37 -1.18 -0.98 2.57
C LEU A 37 -2.37 -0.62 3.46
N PHE A 38 -3.58 -0.66 2.88
CA PHE A 38 -4.82 -0.35 3.58
C PHE A 38 -5.93 -1.29 3.14
N VAL A 39 -6.76 -1.68 4.10
CA VAL A 39 -8.03 -2.38 3.85
C VAL A 39 -9.15 -1.46 4.31
N VAL A 40 -9.91 -0.95 3.35
CA VAL A 40 -11.04 -0.07 3.61
C VAL A 40 -12.32 -0.89 3.55
N GLU A 41 -13.05 -0.98 4.65
CA GLU A 41 -14.38 -1.58 4.63
C GLU A 41 -15.32 -0.71 3.79
N LYS A 42 -16.05 -1.30 2.83
CA LYS A 42 -17.13 -0.54 2.19
C LYS A 42 -18.17 -0.20 3.25
N PRO A 43 -18.61 1.07 3.31
CA PRO A 43 -19.73 1.42 4.18
C PRO A 43 -20.92 0.52 3.84
N GLU A 44 -21.54 -0.03 4.88
CA GLU A 44 -22.82 -0.71 4.73
C GLU A 44 -23.87 0.30 4.26
N PRO A 45 -24.79 -0.10 3.37
CA PRO A 45 -25.82 0.78 2.82
C PRO A 45 -26.80 1.32 3.86
#